data_AF-A0A940EIT6-F1
#
_entry.id   AF-A0A940EIT6-F1
#
_cell.length_a   1.000
_cell.length_b   1.000
_cell.length_c   1.000
_cell.angle_alpha   90.00
_cell.angle_beta   90.00
_cell.angle_gamma   90.00
#
_symmetry.space_group_name_H-M   'P 1'
#
loop_
_entity.id
_entity.type
_entity.pdbx_description
1 polymer ?
#
loop_
_entity_poly.entity_id
_entity_poly.type
_entity_poly.pdbx_seq_one_letter_code
_entity_poly.pdbx_strand_id
1 'polypeptide(L)'
;MPKKHKLIISASSLVLLLLILIPSEPASASKHKADVEVGKRYQLALPGQAPISSGQQAVEVVKTTQADTTVTAKKQSTLAATEAATAEKASHKPLSNLESTSAAETAPSTEKLAANINWQQTKVRSGDSLAKIFKRLGFSAKTTHAVTVASGPAGKILKKINVGDVIKYHKDQDQQLAGLDYPLSDIKTLHVRLTDNGYQSEISEKAVEIREAVAQGTINSNFWNAASTAGLKDNQIINLANIFGWDIDFALDIRTDDSFHVVYEQRYVDGEYIGTGEILAAEFINQGETFQAIRFTDGDYYTPSGKSMRKAFLRAPVNFRYISSNFKKRRFHPIQKRWKAHNGVDYRASTGTPVVAAGNGKVTHSTYNKYNGNYVFIQHGDGIVTKYLHFSKRAVKKGQRVKQGQVIGYVGSTGMSQAPHLHYEFLVNGVHRNPRTVKLPDAKPINKKYKAEFNQLANARLKQLAGSRKALLAMQPKATDGQGR
;
A
#
# COMPACT_ATOMS: atom_id res chain seq x y z
N MET A 1 -8.67 50.66 36.84
CA MET A 1 -9.72 50.74 35.80
C MET A 1 -10.69 51.86 36.11
N PRO A 2 -10.99 52.74 35.14
CA PRO A 2 -12.03 53.78 35.24
C PRO A 2 -13.41 53.18 35.57
N LYS A 3 -14.24 53.93 36.31
CA LYS A 3 -15.58 53.46 36.74
C LYS A 3 -16.47 53.01 35.57
N LYS A 4 -16.38 53.69 34.42
CA LYS A 4 -17.12 53.35 33.19
C LYS A 4 -16.76 51.95 32.65
N HIS A 5 -15.50 51.54 32.72
CA HIS A 5 -15.07 50.23 32.23
C HIS A 5 -15.46 49.10 33.18
N LYS A 6 -15.47 49.34 34.50
CA LYS A 6 -16.01 48.36 35.47
C LYS A 6 -17.49 48.09 35.23
N LEU A 7 -18.27 49.14 34.94
CA LEU A 7 -19.69 49.04 34.64
C LEU A 7 -19.96 48.25 33.35
N ILE A 8 -19.19 48.51 32.30
CA ILE A 8 -19.32 47.78 31.03
C ILE A 8 -18.95 46.30 31.21
N ILE A 9 -17.83 46.00 31.88
CA ILE A 9 -17.40 44.61 32.08
C ILE A 9 -18.42 43.84 32.94
N SER A 10 -18.90 44.44 34.02
CA SER A 10 -19.94 43.81 34.86
C SER A 10 -21.25 43.59 34.10
N ALA A 11 -21.67 44.53 33.26
CA ALA A 11 -22.85 44.37 32.42
C ALA A 11 -22.67 43.24 31.39
N SER A 12 -21.53 43.18 30.70
CA SER A 12 -21.23 42.13 29.72
C SER A 12 -21.15 40.75 30.36
N SER A 13 -20.56 40.64 31.56
CA SER A 13 -20.49 39.37 32.30
C SER A 13 -21.88 38.90 32.77
N LEU A 14 -22.77 39.82 33.13
CA LEU A 14 -24.15 39.48 33.54
C LEU A 14 -24.97 38.97 32.35
N VAL A 15 -24.83 39.60 31.18
CA VAL A 15 -25.50 39.17 29.93
C VAL A 15 -25.01 37.78 29.51
N LEU A 16 -23.70 37.52 29.61
CA LEU A 16 -23.14 36.20 29.29
C LEU A 16 -23.63 35.11 30.26
N LEU A 17 -23.79 35.44 31.54
CA LEU A 17 -24.34 34.53 32.54
C LEU A 17 -25.81 34.20 32.27
N LEU A 18 -26.58 35.21 31.86
CA LEU A 18 -28.00 35.05 31.48
C LEU A 18 -28.17 34.17 30.24
N LEU A 19 -27.28 34.26 29.25
CA LEU A 19 -27.31 33.40 28.06
C LEU A 19 -27.08 31.91 28.37
N ILE A 20 -26.32 31.60 29.43
CA ILE A 20 -26.09 30.22 29.87
C ILE A 20 -27.33 29.64 30.58
N LEU A 21 -28.19 30.49 31.12
CA LEU A 21 -29.42 30.10 31.80
C LEU A 21 -30.61 29.90 30.85
N ILE A 22 -30.45 30.20 29.55
CA ILE A 22 -31.49 29.91 28.55
C ILE A 22 -31.43 28.41 28.26
N PRO A 23 -32.48 27.63 28.57
CA PRO A 23 -32.50 26.21 28.29
C PRO A 23 -32.47 25.99 26.77
N SER A 24 -31.48 25.23 26.30
CA SER A 24 -31.45 24.74 24.92
C SER A 24 -32.67 23.86 24.65
N GLU A 25 -33.34 24.06 23.50
CA GLU A 25 -34.43 23.19 23.07
C GLU A 25 -34.02 21.71 23.14
N PRO A 26 -34.91 20.80 23.55
CA PRO A 26 -34.56 19.39 23.63
C PRO A 26 -34.32 18.84 22.23
N ALA A 27 -33.07 18.45 21.95
CA ALA A 27 -32.74 17.66 20.78
C ALA A 27 -33.60 16.38 20.79
N SER A 28 -34.48 16.23 19.79
CA SER A 28 -35.23 15.00 19.57
C SER A 28 -34.28 13.92 19.04
N ALA A 29 -33.64 13.19 19.95
CA ALA A 29 -33.07 11.90 19.67
C ALA A 29 -34.16 10.84 19.86
N SER A 30 -34.51 10.14 18.78
CA SER A 30 -35.46 9.03 18.82
C SER A 30 -34.98 7.97 19.80
N LYS A 31 -35.79 7.67 20.81
CA LYS A 31 -35.53 6.60 21.78
C LYS A 31 -35.73 5.23 21.11
N HIS A 32 -34.64 4.55 20.79
CA HIS A 32 -34.59 3.09 20.89
C HIS A 32 -33.65 2.72 22.04
N LYS A 33 -34.24 2.32 23.16
CA LYS A 33 -33.53 1.77 24.32
C LYS A 33 -33.33 0.28 24.04
N ALA A 34 -32.09 -0.12 23.74
CA ALA A 34 -31.67 -1.51 23.82
C ALA A 34 -30.49 -1.55 24.79
N ASP A 35 -30.63 -2.31 25.87
CA ASP A 35 -29.54 -2.55 26.82
C ASP A 35 -28.40 -3.27 26.11
N VAL A 36 -27.25 -2.61 26.00
CA VAL A 36 -26.07 -3.14 25.32
C VAL A 36 -25.19 -3.86 26.33
N GLU A 37 -25.23 -5.19 26.31
CA GLU A 37 -24.30 -6.03 27.07
C GLU A 37 -22.89 -6.02 26.46
N VAL A 38 -21.87 -5.84 27.31
CA VAL A 38 -20.46 -5.81 26.91
C VAL A 38 -20.00 -7.19 26.46
N GLY A 39 -19.70 -7.35 25.16
CA GLY A 39 -19.12 -8.57 24.59
C GLY A 39 -19.88 -9.19 23.42
N LYS A 40 -21.11 -8.74 23.11
CA LYS A 40 -21.85 -9.19 21.92
C LYS A 40 -21.63 -8.24 20.73
N ARG A 41 -21.51 -8.82 19.52
CA ARG A 41 -21.46 -8.07 18.26
C ARG A 41 -22.88 -7.79 17.79
N TYR A 42 -23.21 -6.53 17.59
CA TYR A 42 -24.47 -6.09 17.00
C TYR A 42 -24.24 -5.69 15.54
N GLN A 43 -25.09 -6.17 14.64
CA GLN A 43 -25.07 -5.80 13.23
C GLN A 43 -25.82 -4.46 13.08
N LEU A 44 -25.13 -3.38 12.71
CA LEU A 44 -25.80 -2.15 12.30
C LEU A 44 -26.27 -2.31 10.85
N ALA A 45 -27.58 -2.27 10.63
CA ALA A 45 -28.15 -2.25 9.28
C ALA A 45 -28.01 -0.84 8.68
N LEU A 46 -27.44 -0.76 7.48
CA LEU A 46 -27.53 0.42 6.61
C LEU A 46 -28.96 0.50 6.02
N PRO A 47 -29.51 1.69 5.78
CA PRO A 47 -30.87 1.81 5.25
C PRO A 47 -30.94 1.21 3.84
N GLY A 48 -31.80 0.20 3.65
CA GLY A 48 -32.12 -0.35 2.32
C GLY A 48 -32.09 -1.87 2.13
N GLN A 49 -31.92 -2.71 3.15
CA GLN A 49 -32.01 -4.17 2.98
C GLN A 49 -32.84 -4.83 4.10
N ALA A 50 -33.86 -5.59 3.69
CA ALA A 50 -34.70 -6.39 4.58
C ALA A 50 -33.93 -7.59 5.15
N PRO A 51 -34.11 -7.97 6.43
CA PRO A 51 -33.31 -9.03 7.05
C PRO A 51 -33.88 -10.43 6.80
N ILE A 52 -32.98 -11.36 6.47
CA ILE A 52 -33.23 -12.81 6.45
C ILE A 52 -32.66 -13.40 7.75
N SER A 53 -33.46 -14.24 8.41
CA SER A 53 -33.22 -14.88 9.71
C SER A 53 -32.35 -16.14 9.63
N SER A 54 -31.40 -16.28 10.55
CA SER A 54 -30.89 -17.54 11.15
C SER A 54 -29.72 -17.17 12.09
N GLY A 55 -29.56 -17.60 13.34
CA GLY A 55 -30.04 -18.78 14.06
C GLY A 55 -28.84 -19.63 14.50
N GLN A 56 -28.40 -19.46 15.77
CA GLN A 56 -27.60 -20.43 16.59
C GLN A 56 -26.17 -20.78 16.09
N GLN A 57 -25.16 -21.16 16.88
CA GLN A 57 -24.93 -21.44 18.30
C GLN A 57 -23.41 -21.41 18.54
N ALA A 58 -22.98 -21.14 19.78
CA ALA A 58 -21.59 -21.16 20.22
C ALA A 58 -21.12 -22.58 20.54
N VAL A 59 -19.85 -22.91 20.25
CA VAL A 59 -19.14 -24.03 20.91
C VAL A 59 -17.71 -23.62 21.27
N GLU A 60 -17.43 -23.91 22.53
CA GLU A 60 -16.24 -23.73 23.35
C GLU A 60 -15.08 -24.66 22.91
N VAL A 61 -13.84 -24.18 22.93
CA VAL A 61 -12.66 -25.05 22.71
C VAL A 61 -11.66 -24.92 23.86
N VAL A 62 -11.53 -26.06 24.53
CA VAL A 62 -10.65 -26.40 25.65
C VAL A 62 -9.18 -26.43 25.22
N LYS A 63 -8.30 -25.99 26.13
CA LYS A 63 -6.84 -26.13 26.08
C LYS A 63 -6.43 -27.59 26.23
N THR A 64 -5.48 -28.06 25.42
CA THR A 64 -4.55 -29.11 25.85
C THR A 64 -3.13 -28.82 25.38
N THR A 65 -2.25 -28.84 26.37
CA THR A 65 -0.80 -28.74 26.33
C THR A 65 -0.21 -30.13 26.13
N GLN A 66 0.86 -30.27 25.34
CA GLN A 66 2.00 -31.19 25.53
C GLN A 66 2.94 -30.99 24.32
N ALA A 67 4.14 -30.43 24.52
CA ALA A 67 5.36 -31.12 24.95
C ALA A 67 5.91 -32.02 23.83
N ASP A 68 7.00 -31.58 23.20
CA ASP A 68 7.90 -32.51 22.53
C ASP A 68 9.37 -32.07 22.61
N THR A 69 10.07 -32.87 23.40
CA THR A 69 11.42 -33.43 23.31
C THR A 69 12.37 -32.97 22.19
N THR A 70 13.58 -32.67 22.64
CA THR A 70 14.85 -32.53 21.93
C THR A 70 15.25 -33.78 21.14
N VAL A 71 15.71 -33.60 19.89
CA VAL A 71 16.76 -34.46 19.29
C VAL A 71 17.75 -33.61 18.51
N THR A 72 19.00 -33.77 18.92
CA THR A 72 20.25 -33.25 18.35
C THR A 72 20.65 -34.08 17.13
N ALA A 73 21.00 -33.44 16.01
CA ALA A 73 21.89 -34.07 15.02
C ALA A 73 22.69 -33.00 14.24
N LYS A 74 24.00 -33.18 14.28
CA LYS A 74 25.07 -32.33 13.77
C LYS A 74 25.72 -33.10 12.61
N LYS A 75 25.76 -32.56 11.40
CA LYS A 75 26.79 -32.88 10.38
C LYS A 75 26.71 -31.82 9.26
N GLN A 76 27.58 -30.81 9.27
CA GLN A 76 28.94 -30.78 8.70
C GLN A 76 28.89 -30.52 7.18
N SER A 77 29.14 -29.26 6.83
CA SER A 77 29.36 -28.78 5.47
C SER A 77 30.84 -28.90 5.11
N THR A 78 31.12 -29.38 3.91
CA THR A 78 32.42 -29.24 3.25
C THR A 78 32.31 -28.26 2.10
N LEU A 79 33.21 -27.29 2.11
CA LEU A 79 33.49 -26.36 1.03
C LEU A 79 34.17 -27.08 -0.13
N ALA A 80 33.88 -26.66 -1.36
CA ALA A 80 34.89 -26.52 -2.41
C ALA A 80 34.42 -25.45 -3.39
N ALA A 81 35.26 -24.43 -3.55
CA ALA A 81 35.15 -23.37 -4.51
C ALA A 81 35.86 -23.78 -5.80
N THR A 82 35.35 -23.36 -6.95
CA THR A 82 36.19 -23.05 -8.11
C THR A 82 35.58 -21.91 -8.91
N GLU A 83 36.41 -20.92 -9.15
CA GLU A 83 36.21 -19.71 -9.96
C GLU A 83 36.20 -20.04 -11.45
N ALA A 84 35.47 -19.25 -12.24
CA ALA A 84 35.98 -18.68 -13.49
C ALA A 84 35.00 -17.62 -13.98
N ALA A 85 35.43 -16.36 -13.89
CA ALA A 85 34.80 -15.23 -14.52
C ALA A 85 35.51 -14.96 -15.85
N THR A 86 34.73 -14.76 -16.91
CA THR A 86 35.20 -14.08 -18.12
C THR A 86 34.14 -13.08 -18.52
N ALA A 87 34.54 -11.80 -18.47
CA ALA A 87 33.78 -10.69 -18.98
C ALA A 87 34.17 -10.47 -20.44
N GLU A 88 33.20 -10.30 -21.32
CA GLU A 88 33.41 -9.54 -22.54
C GLU A 88 32.15 -8.75 -22.90
N LYS A 89 32.40 -7.56 -23.43
CA LYS A 89 31.50 -6.42 -23.58
C LYS A 89 31.67 -5.93 -25.02
N ALA A 90 30.62 -5.31 -25.57
CA ALA A 90 30.51 -4.64 -26.89
C ALA A 90 29.70 -5.48 -27.90
N SER A 91 28.82 -4.95 -28.74
CA SER A 91 28.45 -3.56 -29.07
C SER A 91 27.06 -3.55 -29.73
N HIS A 92 26.38 -2.42 -29.66
CA HIS A 92 25.26 -2.08 -30.54
C HIS A 92 25.77 -1.39 -31.80
N LYS A 93 25.25 -1.76 -32.99
CA LYS A 93 24.88 -0.83 -34.08
C LYS A 93 24.09 -1.57 -35.20
N PRO A 94 23.46 -0.87 -36.18
CA PRO A 94 22.01 -0.69 -36.21
C PRO A 94 21.31 -1.35 -37.42
N LEU A 95 19.97 -1.36 -37.37
CA LEU A 95 19.09 -1.68 -38.50
C LEU A 95 19.20 -0.66 -39.64
N SER A 96 19.44 -1.14 -40.86
CA SER A 96 18.88 -0.60 -42.09
C SER A 96 19.10 -1.58 -43.24
N ASN A 97 18.04 -2.25 -43.71
CA ASN A 97 17.62 -2.20 -45.12
C ASN A 97 16.32 -2.99 -45.29
N LEU A 98 15.31 -2.27 -45.77
CA LEU A 98 14.09 -2.80 -46.34
C LEU A 98 14.42 -3.17 -47.80
N GLU A 99 14.43 -4.47 -48.09
CA GLU A 99 14.23 -4.95 -49.46
C GLU A 99 13.07 -5.93 -49.45
N SER A 100 12.04 -5.54 -50.19
CA SER A 100 10.83 -6.29 -50.43
C SER A 100 11.12 -7.39 -51.45
N THR A 101 11.13 -8.64 -51.01
CA THR A 101 10.97 -9.80 -51.89
C THR A 101 9.69 -10.52 -51.51
N SER A 102 8.70 -10.31 -52.36
CA SER A 102 7.48 -11.10 -52.46
C SER A 102 7.85 -12.54 -52.85
N ALA A 103 7.82 -13.43 -51.87
CA ALA A 103 7.74 -14.87 -52.10
C ALA A 103 6.53 -15.37 -51.31
N ALA A 104 5.44 -15.62 -52.03
CA ALA A 104 4.28 -16.32 -51.54
C ALA A 104 4.69 -17.77 -51.28
N GLU A 105 5.06 -18.07 -50.04
CA GLU A 105 5.25 -19.42 -49.55
C GLU A 105 4.11 -19.71 -48.57
N THR A 106 3.09 -20.39 -49.10
CA THR A 106 1.98 -20.98 -48.35
C THR A 106 2.51 -21.99 -47.35
N ALA A 107 2.81 -21.52 -46.14
CA ALA A 107 3.00 -22.38 -44.98
C ALA A 107 1.64 -22.97 -44.55
N PRO A 108 1.53 -24.29 -44.34
CA PRO A 108 0.30 -24.92 -43.90
C PRO A 108 -0.01 -24.53 -42.44
N SER A 109 -1.14 -23.84 -42.27
CA SER A 109 -2.10 -23.90 -41.17
C SER A 109 -1.72 -24.74 -39.93
N THR A 110 -1.38 -24.07 -38.83
CA THR A 110 -1.33 -24.66 -37.47
C THR A 110 -2.63 -24.49 -36.68
N GLU A 111 -3.70 -23.95 -37.28
CA GLU A 111 -5.01 -23.78 -36.63
C GLU A 111 -5.93 -25.02 -36.75
N LYS A 112 -5.48 -26.10 -37.38
CA LYS A 112 -6.34 -27.26 -37.68
C LYS A 112 -5.97 -28.52 -36.89
N LEU A 113 -5.90 -28.44 -35.56
CA LEU A 113 -6.11 -29.59 -34.66
C LEU A 113 -6.44 -29.18 -33.21
N ALA A 114 -7.31 -28.20 -32.98
CA ALA A 114 -7.98 -28.10 -31.69
C ALA A 114 -9.12 -29.14 -31.68
N ALA A 115 -8.83 -30.37 -31.26
CA ALA A 115 -9.88 -31.27 -30.83
C ALA A 115 -10.79 -30.53 -29.84
N ASN A 116 -12.11 -30.75 -29.90
CA ASN A 116 -13.06 -30.17 -28.95
C ASN A 116 -12.77 -30.68 -27.52
N ILE A 117 -11.81 -30.06 -26.84
CA ILE A 117 -11.46 -30.39 -25.46
C ILE A 117 -12.59 -29.87 -24.57
N ASN A 118 -13.32 -30.80 -23.96
CA ASN A 118 -14.40 -30.47 -23.04
C ASN A 118 -13.84 -30.08 -21.66
N TRP A 119 -13.61 -28.78 -21.48
CA TRP A 119 -13.17 -28.23 -20.20
C TRP A 119 -14.30 -28.19 -19.17
N GLN A 120 -14.05 -28.78 -18.02
CA GLN A 120 -14.88 -28.73 -16.84
C GLN A 120 -14.26 -27.80 -15.80
N GLN A 121 -15.05 -27.33 -14.84
CA GLN A 121 -14.56 -26.46 -13.77
C GLN A 121 -15.08 -26.88 -12.40
N THR A 122 -14.28 -26.68 -11.37
CA THR A 122 -14.68 -26.87 -9.97
C THR A 122 -14.18 -25.73 -9.10
N LYS A 123 -14.97 -25.36 -8.10
CA LYS A 123 -14.62 -24.32 -7.12
C LYS A 123 -14.05 -24.97 -5.85
N VAL A 124 -12.95 -24.41 -5.33
CA VAL A 124 -12.31 -24.85 -4.10
C VAL A 124 -13.19 -24.47 -2.90
N ARG A 125 -13.53 -25.46 -2.07
CA ARG A 125 -14.40 -25.31 -0.89
C ARG A 125 -13.58 -25.19 0.39
N SER A 126 -14.22 -24.75 1.48
CA SER A 126 -13.57 -24.72 2.79
C SER A 126 -13.10 -26.13 3.20
N GLY A 127 -11.84 -26.24 3.62
CA GLY A 127 -11.22 -27.51 4.02
C GLY A 127 -10.84 -28.45 2.87
N ASP A 128 -10.96 -28.00 1.61
CA ASP A 128 -10.45 -28.75 0.46
C ASP A 128 -8.91 -28.79 0.46
N SER A 129 -8.38 -29.92 0.01
CA SER A 129 -7.00 -30.07 -0.46
C SER A 129 -7.05 -30.56 -1.91
N LEU A 130 -5.94 -30.45 -2.64
CA LEU A 130 -5.89 -30.99 -4.02
C LEU A 130 -6.35 -32.46 -4.07
N ALA A 131 -5.93 -33.27 -3.09
CA ALA A 131 -6.34 -34.67 -2.98
C ALA A 131 -7.86 -34.85 -2.78
N LYS A 132 -8.50 -34.02 -1.94
CA LYS A 132 -9.96 -34.08 -1.74
C LYS A 132 -10.72 -33.64 -3.00
N ILE A 133 -10.22 -32.62 -3.69
CA ILE A 133 -10.78 -32.15 -4.95
C ILE A 133 -10.67 -33.24 -6.00
N PHE A 134 -9.48 -33.80 -6.21
CA PHE A 134 -9.23 -34.84 -7.20
C PHE A 134 -10.08 -36.09 -6.94
N LYS A 135 -10.16 -36.53 -5.67
CA LYS A 135 -11.05 -37.63 -5.28
C LYS A 135 -12.52 -37.34 -5.64
N ARG A 136 -13.00 -36.12 -5.39
CA ARG A 136 -14.36 -35.68 -5.75
C ARG A 136 -14.61 -35.64 -7.26
N LEU A 137 -13.57 -35.35 -8.04
CA LEU A 137 -13.62 -35.36 -9.52
C LEU A 137 -13.44 -36.76 -10.14
N GLY A 138 -13.22 -37.79 -9.31
CA GLY A 138 -13.00 -39.17 -9.74
C GLY A 138 -11.56 -39.50 -10.11
N PHE A 139 -10.59 -38.62 -9.81
CA PHE A 139 -9.17 -38.88 -10.05
C PHE A 139 -8.53 -39.65 -8.90
N SER A 140 -7.57 -40.52 -9.24
CA SER A 140 -6.90 -41.38 -8.27
C SER A 140 -5.89 -40.63 -7.39
N ALA A 141 -5.52 -41.24 -6.27
CA ALA A 141 -4.41 -40.76 -5.44
C ALA A 141 -3.07 -40.76 -6.21
N LYS A 142 -2.89 -41.71 -7.15
CA LYS A 142 -1.72 -41.76 -8.05
C LYS A 142 -1.67 -40.53 -8.95
N THR A 143 -2.79 -40.13 -9.54
CA THR A 143 -2.91 -38.90 -10.35
C THR A 143 -2.60 -37.66 -9.52
N THR A 144 -3.15 -37.58 -8.30
CA THR A 144 -2.87 -36.48 -7.36
C THR A 144 -1.38 -36.37 -7.05
N HIS A 145 -0.74 -37.50 -6.76
CA HIS A 145 0.70 -37.54 -6.49
C HIS A 145 1.49 -37.10 -7.73
N ALA A 146 1.18 -37.66 -8.90
CA ALA A 146 1.84 -37.34 -10.17
C ALA A 146 1.76 -35.85 -10.53
N VAL A 147 0.60 -35.20 -10.34
CA VAL A 147 0.45 -33.75 -10.52
C VAL A 147 1.22 -32.95 -9.47
N THR A 148 1.27 -33.44 -8.22
CA THR A 148 1.99 -32.76 -7.13
C THR A 148 3.51 -32.83 -7.30
N VAL A 149 4.02 -33.87 -7.95
CA VAL A 149 5.45 -34.04 -8.26
C VAL A 149 5.79 -33.69 -9.71
N ALA A 150 4.81 -33.17 -10.47
CA ALA A 150 5.00 -32.74 -11.84
C ALA A 150 6.18 -31.77 -11.96
N SER A 151 6.95 -31.91 -13.04
CA SER A 151 8.03 -30.98 -13.36
C SER A 151 7.46 -29.57 -13.47
N GLY A 152 8.12 -28.60 -12.82
CA GLY A 152 7.69 -27.19 -12.82
C GLY A 152 7.01 -26.72 -11.52
N PRO A 153 6.21 -25.63 -11.58
CA PRO A 153 5.76 -24.93 -10.38
C PRO A 153 4.53 -25.56 -9.69
N ALA A 154 3.82 -26.50 -10.33
CA ALA A 154 2.56 -27.06 -9.84
C ALA A 154 2.66 -27.60 -8.40
N GLY A 155 3.71 -28.36 -8.09
CA GLY A 155 3.88 -28.99 -6.78
C GLY A 155 3.98 -28.02 -5.60
N LYS A 156 4.43 -26.77 -5.83
CA LYS A 156 4.49 -25.72 -4.80
C LYS A 156 3.18 -24.93 -4.75
N ILE A 157 2.59 -24.66 -5.90
CA ILE A 157 1.41 -23.79 -6.05
C ILE A 157 0.14 -24.51 -5.60
N LEU A 158 -0.10 -25.73 -6.09
CA LEU A 158 -1.33 -26.47 -5.82
C LEU A 158 -1.44 -26.95 -4.35
N LYS A 159 -0.35 -26.83 -3.57
CA LYS A 159 -0.37 -27.02 -2.11
C LYS A 159 -0.95 -25.83 -1.35
N LYS A 160 -1.07 -24.67 -2.00
CA LYS A 160 -1.50 -23.39 -1.41
C LYS A 160 -2.76 -22.85 -2.10
N ILE A 161 -3.64 -23.74 -2.56
CA ILE A 161 -4.95 -23.36 -3.12
C ILE A 161 -5.79 -22.65 -2.05
N ASN A 162 -6.50 -21.60 -2.44
CA ASN A 162 -7.35 -20.83 -1.55
C ASN A 162 -8.82 -21.20 -1.76
N VAL A 163 -9.61 -20.99 -0.70
CA VAL A 163 -11.06 -21.17 -0.78
C VAL A 163 -11.64 -20.15 -1.75
N GLY A 164 -12.46 -20.62 -2.67
CA GLY A 164 -13.09 -19.79 -3.70
C GLY A 164 -12.41 -19.84 -5.06
N ASP A 165 -11.18 -20.34 -5.15
CA ASP A 165 -10.46 -20.45 -6.41
C ASP A 165 -11.19 -21.42 -7.37
N VAL A 166 -11.02 -21.21 -8.68
CA VAL A 166 -11.59 -22.06 -9.72
C VAL A 166 -10.49 -22.87 -10.38
N ILE A 167 -10.65 -24.19 -10.41
CA ILE A 167 -9.76 -25.10 -11.13
C ILE A 167 -10.51 -25.58 -12.37
N LYS A 168 -9.96 -25.30 -13.55
CA LYS A 168 -10.42 -25.87 -14.81
C LYS A 168 -9.64 -27.15 -15.08
N TYR A 169 -10.29 -28.17 -15.59
CA TYR A 169 -9.64 -29.43 -15.93
C TYR A 169 -10.36 -30.11 -17.09
N HIS A 170 -9.67 -31.00 -17.78
CA HIS A 170 -10.31 -31.89 -18.74
C HIS A 170 -9.75 -33.29 -18.62
N LYS A 171 -10.54 -34.26 -19.08
CA LYS A 171 -10.19 -35.67 -19.08
C LYS A 171 -9.84 -36.12 -20.51
N ASP A 172 -9.03 -37.16 -20.63
CA ASP A 172 -8.87 -37.89 -21.89
C ASP A 172 -10.00 -38.92 -22.08
N GLN A 173 -9.88 -39.74 -23.13
CA GLN A 173 -10.84 -40.80 -23.46
C GLN A 173 -10.91 -41.87 -22.36
N ASP A 174 -9.82 -42.10 -21.63
CA ASP A 174 -9.68 -43.07 -20.54
C ASP A 174 -10.13 -42.52 -19.17
N GLN A 175 -10.81 -41.36 -19.18
CA GLN A 175 -11.25 -40.63 -17.98
C GLN A 175 -10.12 -40.22 -17.04
N GLN A 176 -8.86 -40.23 -17.50
CA GLN A 176 -7.71 -39.73 -16.76
C GLN A 176 -7.58 -38.22 -16.92
N LEU A 177 -6.90 -37.56 -15.98
CA LEU A 177 -6.67 -36.12 -16.06
C LEU A 177 -5.69 -35.83 -17.20
N ALA A 178 -6.13 -35.18 -18.27
CA ALA A 178 -5.25 -34.81 -19.37
C ALA A 178 -4.68 -33.39 -19.20
N GLY A 179 -5.44 -32.49 -18.57
CA GLY A 179 -4.99 -31.14 -18.32
C GLY A 179 -5.73 -30.45 -17.19
N LEU A 180 -5.04 -29.51 -16.54
CA LEU A 180 -5.53 -28.67 -15.47
C LEU A 180 -5.03 -27.25 -15.66
N ASP A 181 -5.93 -26.28 -15.53
CA ASP A 181 -5.66 -24.85 -15.53
C ASP A 181 -6.09 -24.24 -14.20
N TYR A 182 -5.15 -23.55 -13.56
CA TYR A 182 -5.36 -22.90 -12.29
C TYR A 182 -4.94 -21.42 -12.38
N PRO A 183 -5.91 -20.49 -12.49
CA PRO A 183 -5.64 -19.06 -12.51
C PRO A 183 -4.97 -18.63 -11.19
N LEU A 184 -3.78 -18.04 -11.28
CA LEU A 184 -3.02 -17.49 -10.16
C LEU A 184 -3.35 -16.01 -9.92
N SER A 185 -3.71 -15.31 -11.00
CA SER A 185 -4.21 -13.95 -11.04
C SER A 185 -4.94 -13.73 -12.38
N ASP A 186 -5.43 -12.52 -12.62
CA ASP A 186 -6.06 -12.15 -13.90
C ASP A 186 -5.12 -12.30 -15.11
N ILE A 187 -3.81 -12.36 -14.87
CA ILE A 187 -2.78 -12.38 -15.92
C ILE A 187 -1.92 -13.65 -15.90
N LYS A 188 -1.96 -14.45 -14.83
CA LYS A 188 -1.13 -15.65 -14.69
C LYS A 188 -1.99 -16.88 -14.55
N THR A 189 -1.72 -17.90 -15.36
CA THR A 189 -2.37 -19.21 -15.24
C THR A 189 -1.31 -20.28 -15.12
N LEU A 190 -1.44 -21.14 -14.11
CA LEU A 190 -0.70 -22.38 -14.04
C LEU A 190 -1.37 -23.39 -14.97
N HIS A 191 -0.61 -23.90 -15.94
CA HIS A 191 -1.00 -25.01 -16.78
C HIS A 191 -0.31 -26.28 -16.29
N VAL A 192 -1.08 -27.35 -16.16
CA VAL A 192 -0.57 -28.70 -15.97
C VAL A 192 -1.10 -29.54 -17.12
N ARG A 193 -0.20 -30.25 -17.81
CA ARG A 193 -0.54 -31.09 -18.97
C ARG A 193 0.09 -32.45 -18.79
N LEU A 194 -0.66 -33.49 -19.17
CA LEU A 194 -0.13 -34.84 -19.31
C LEU A 194 0.69 -34.90 -20.61
N THR A 195 1.93 -35.34 -20.53
CA THR A 195 2.80 -35.63 -21.67
C THR A 195 3.26 -37.08 -21.62
N ASP A 196 3.96 -37.55 -22.65
CA ASP A 196 4.53 -38.90 -22.70
C ASP A 196 5.45 -39.20 -21.50
N ASN A 197 6.06 -38.16 -20.91
CA ASN A 197 6.96 -38.23 -19.76
C ASN A 197 6.25 -37.91 -18.43
N GLY A 198 4.92 -38.00 -18.38
CA GLY A 198 4.11 -37.68 -17.21
C GLY A 198 3.64 -36.23 -17.18
N TYR A 199 3.21 -35.75 -16.00
CA TYR A 199 2.70 -34.38 -15.90
C TYR A 199 3.84 -33.35 -15.90
N GLN A 200 3.69 -32.35 -16.76
CA GLN A 200 4.52 -31.16 -16.79
C GLN A 200 3.67 -29.94 -16.46
N SER A 201 4.31 -28.92 -15.88
CA SER A 201 3.64 -27.69 -15.52
C SER A 201 4.45 -26.46 -15.84
N GLU A 202 3.75 -25.41 -16.25
CA GLU A 202 4.31 -24.11 -16.59
C GLU A 202 3.33 -23.01 -16.18
N ILE A 203 3.82 -21.77 -16.11
CA ILE A 203 2.96 -20.60 -15.89
C ILE A 203 2.98 -19.80 -17.17
N SER A 204 1.81 -19.60 -17.76
CA SER A 204 1.64 -18.59 -18.79
C SER A 204 1.34 -17.24 -18.12
N GLU A 205 1.87 -16.18 -18.69
CA GLU A 205 1.58 -14.81 -18.31
C GLU A 205 1.07 -14.07 -19.54
N LYS A 206 -0.15 -13.53 -19.45
CA LYS A 206 -0.73 -12.70 -20.50
C LYS A 206 -0.02 -11.35 -20.54
N ALA A 207 0.22 -10.85 -21.75
CA ALA A 207 0.77 -9.50 -21.93
C ALA A 207 -0.23 -8.46 -21.42
N VAL A 208 0.23 -7.57 -20.54
CA VAL A 208 -0.58 -6.45 -20.05
C VAL A 208 -0.34 -5.25 -20.95
N GLU A 209 -1.39 -4.82 -21.63
CA GLU A 209 -1.38 -3.57 -22.38
C GLU A 209 -1.57 -2.40 -21.39
N ILE A 210 -0.67 -1.42 -21.44
CA ILE A 210 -0.74 -0.21 -20.64
C ILE A 210 -1.26 0.93 -21.51
N ARG A 211 -2.37 1.53 -21.12
CA ARG A 211 -2.91 2.74 -21.73
C ARG A 211 -2.84 3.89 -20.74
N GLU A 212 -2.54 5.09 -21.22
CA GLU A 212 -2.54 6.28 -20.36
C GLU A 212 -3.95 6.87 -20.31
N ALA A 213 -4.38 7.24 -19.11
CA ALA A 213 -5.64 7.90 -18.85
C ALA A 213 -5.42 9.17 -18.04
N VAL A 214 -6.43 10.03 -18.03
CA VAL A 214 -6.40 11.34 -17.40
C VAL A 214 -7.60 11.51 -16.49
N ALA A 215 -7.37 12.09 -15.31
CA ALA A 215 -8.42 12.55 -14.41
C ALA A 215 -8.09 13.96 -13.90
N GLN A 216 -9.12 14.79 -13.77
CA GLN A 216 -8.99 16.14 -13.23
C GLN A 216 -10.20 16.49 -12.39
N GLY A 217 -10.04 17.42 -11.45
CA GLY A 217 -11.15 17.94 -10.67
C GLY A 217 -10.83 19.26 -10.02
N THR A 218 -11.87 20.06 -9.82
CA THR A 218 -11.86 21.25 -8.97
C THR A 218 -12.49 20.90 -7.63
N ILE A 219 -11.89 21.37 -6.56
CA ILE A 219 -12.31 21.08 -5.20
C ILE A 219 -13.38 22.08 -4.81
N ASN A 220 -14.58 21.56 -4.49
CA ASN A 220 -15.67 22.37 -3.94
C ASN A 220 -15.82 22.20 -2.43
N SER A 221 -15.59 20.98 -1.91
CA SER A 221 -15.75 20.65 -0.49
C SER A 221 -14.48 20.05 0.12
N ASN A 222 -14.00 18.94 -0.43
CA ASN A 222 -12.73 18.34 -0.04
C ASN A 222 -12.10 17.60 -1.21
N PHE A 223 -10.79 17.37 -1.11
CA PHE A 223 -10.00 16.70 -2.14
C PHE A 223 -10.49 15.29 -2.47
N TRP A 224 -10.86 14.49 -1.46
CA TRP A 224 -11.29 13.10 -1.68
C TRP A 224 -12.53 13.02 -2.57
N ASN A 225 -13.54 13.83 -2.28
CA ASN A 225 -14.79 13.87 -3.05
C ASN A 225 -14.55 14.34 -4.48
N ALA A 226 -13.73 15.37 -4.68
CA ALA A 226 -13.39 15.86 -6.01
C ALA A 226 -12.63 14.80 -6.82
N ALA A 227 -11.67 14.12 -6.20
CA ALA A 227 -10.88 13.05 -6.81
C ALA A 227 -11.73 11.81 -7.16
N SER A 228 -12.61 11.39 -6.26
CA SER A 228 -13.55 10.29 -6.50
C SER A 228 -14.55 10.62 -7.61
N THR A 229 -15.08 11.84 -7.63
CA THR A 229 -15.98 12.32 -8.71
C THR A 229 -15.27 12.37 -10.07
N ALA A 230 -13.97 12.66 -10.07
CA ALA A 230 -13.12 12.61 -11.27
C ALA A 230 -12.79 11.17 -11.74
N GLY A 231 -13.32 10.13 -11.08
CA GLY A 231 -13.13 8.73 -11.46
C GLY A 231 -11.84 8.09 -10.90
N LEU A 232 -11.12 8.76 -10.00
CA LEU A 232 -9.96 8.16 -9.32
C LEU A 232 -10.43 7.16 -8.26
N LYS A 233 -9.76 6.00 -8.23
CA LYS A 233 -9.97 4.98 -7.19
C LYS A 233 -9.25 5.35 -5.89
N ASP A 234 -9.72 4.85 -4.75
CA ASP A 234 -9.19 5.14 -3.41
C ASP A 234 -7.65 5.07 -3.32
N ASN A 235 -7.04 4.04 -3.92
CA ASN A 235 -5.59 3.88 -3.94
C ASN A 235 -4.89 5.00 -4.74
N GLN A 236 -5.48 5.46 -5.84
CA GLN A 236 -4.96 6.58 -6.63
C GLN A 236 -5.11 7.90 -5.89
N ILE A 237 -6.24 8.12 -5.20
CA ILE A 237 -6.48 9.31 -4.37
C ILE A 237 -5.41 9.40 -3.27
N ILE A 238 -5.18 8.29 -2.56
CA ILE A 238 -4.14 8.20 -1.52
C ILE A 238 -2.74 8.41 -2.11
N ASN A 239 -2.44 7.80 -3.27
CA ASN A 239 -1.14 7.98 -3.91
C ASN A 239 -0.91 9.42 -4.34
N LEU A 240 -1.93 10.09 -4.89
CA LEU A 240 -1.88 11.50 -5.26
C LEU A 240 -1.65 12.39 -4.04
N ALA A 241 -2.39 12.17 -2.96
CA ALA A 241 -2.17 12.86 -1.69
C ALA A 241 -0.75 12.64 -1.15
N ASN A 242 -0.21 11.42 -1.25
CA ASN A 242 1.15 11.12 -0.80
C ASN A 242 2.24 11.80 -1.64
N ILE A 243 2.01 12.02 -2.94
CA ILE A 243 2.96 12.72 -3.82
C ILE A 243 3.13 14.17 -3.38
N PHE A 244 2.02 14.85 -3.05
CA PHE A 244 2.02 16.29 -2.71
C PHE A 244 1.95 16.59 -1.22
N GLY A 245 1.73 15.59 -0.36
CA GLY A 245 1.48 15.77 1.08
C GLY A 245 2.66 16.36 1.87
N TRP A 246 3.78 16.62 1.21
CA TRP A 246 4.90 17.37 1.76
C TRP A 246 4.84 18.87 1.52
N ASP A 247 4.23 19.27 0.42
CA ASP A 247 4.12 20.66 -0.01
C ASP A 247 2.71 21.22 0.29
N ILE A 248 1.70 20.34 0.41
CA ILE A 248 0.30 20.69 0.70
C ILE A 248 -0.20 19.87 1.90
N ASP A 249 -0.66 20.55 2.96
CA ASP A 249 -1.42 19.88 4.02
C ASP A 249 -2.87 19.70 3.57
N PHE A 250 -3.22 18.51 3.08
CA PHE A 250 -4.56 18.21 2.56
C PHE A 250 -5.70 18.38 3.59
N ALA A 251 -5.39 18.48 4.89
CA ALA A 251 -6.38 18.72 5.93
C ALA A 251 -6.57 20.21 6.25
N LEU A 252 -5.53 21.04 6.07
CA LEU A 252 -5.54 22.44 6.51
C LEU A 252 -5.49 23.45 5.37
N ASP A 253 -4.84 23.10 4.25
CA ASP A 253 -4.50 24.02 3.18
C ASP A 253 -5.49 23.99 2.01
N ILE A 254 -6.33 22.96 1.93
CA ILE A 254 -7.29 22.81 0.83
C ILE A 254 -8.40 23.85 0.92
N ARG A 255 -8.69 24.49 -0.21
CA ARG A 255 -9.73 25.50 -0.38
C ARG A 255 -10.64 25.14 -1.55
N THR A 256 -11.80 25.80 -1.59
CA THR A 256 -12.63 25.81 -2.79
C THR A 256 -11.84 26.43 -3.95
N ASP A 257 -12.05 25.93 -5.16
CA ASP A 257 -11.36 26.30 -6.42
C ASP A 257 -9.92 25.81 -6.57
N ASP A 258 -9.34 25.15 -5.56
CA ASP A 258 -8.14 24.34 -5.75
C ASP A 258 -8.42 23.25 -6.79
N SER A 259 -7.42 22.85 -7.56
CA SER A 259 -7.64 21.86 -8.62
C SER A 259 -6.48 20.90 -8.75
N PHE A 260 -6.75 19.73 -9.31
CA PHE A 260 -5.74 18.72 -9.60
C PHE A 260 -5.94 18.14 -10.98
N HIS A 261 -4.86 17.62 -11.53
CA HIS A 261 -4.84 16.96 -12.82
C HIS A 261 -3.79 15.84 -12.81
N VAL A 262 -4.17 14.66 -13.27
CA VAL A 262 -3.36 13.45 -13.14
C VAL A 262 -3.36 12.68 -14.45
N VAL A 263 -2.18 12.25 -14.88
CA VAL A 263 -1.97 11.24 -15.91
C VAL A 263 -1.57 9.95 -15.22
N TYR A 264 -2.25 8.84 -15.51
CA TYR A 264 -2.03 7.55 -14.86
C TYR A 264 -2.20 6.38 -15.83
N GLU A 265 -1.73 5.21 -15.42
CA GLU A 265 -1.86 3.98 -16.21
C GLU A 265 -3.21 3.30 -16.00
N GLN A 266 -3.77 2.76 -17.08
CA GLN A 266 -4.80 1.73 -17.09
C GLN A 266 -4.22 0.45 -17.69
N ARG A 267 -4.59 -0.68 -17.11
CA ARG A 267 -4.08 -1.99 -17.48
C ARG A 267 -5.18 -2.78 -18.16
N TYR A 268 -4.86 -3.35 -19.31
CA TYR A 268 -5.75 -4.17 -20.10
C TYR A 268 -5.11 -5.53 -20.40
N VAL A 269 -5.93 -6.56 -20.43
CA VAL A 269 -5.53 -7.91 -20.85
C VAL A 269 -6.61 -8.43 -21.79
N ASP A 270 -6.20 -8.84 -22.99
CA ASP A 270 -7.12 -9.25 -24.07
C ASP A 270 -8.22 -8.23 -24.36
N GLY A 271 -7.91 -6.93 -24.20
CA GLY A 271 -8.85 -5.82 -24.38
C GLY A 271 -9.74 -5.53 -23.17
N GLU A 272 -9.74 -6.37 -22.13
CA GLU A 272 -10.51 -6.14 -20.90
C GLU A 272 -9.73 -5.32 -19.89
N TYR A 273 -10.39 -4.33 -19.28
CA TYR A 273 -9.80 -3.51 -18.22
C TYR A 273 -9.63 -4.31 -16.92
N ILE A 274 -8.40 -4.46 -16.45
CA ILE A 274 -8.07 -5.21 -15.22
C ILE A 274 -7.68 -4.31 -14.04
N GLY A 275 -7.52 -3.00 -14.25
CA GLY A 275 -7.21 -2.08 -13.16
C GLY A 275 -6.40 -0.86 -13.57
N THR A 276 -6.07 -0.02 -12.59
CA THR A 276 -5.16 1.11 -12.77
C THR A 276 -3.74 0.76 -12.34
N GLY A 277 -2.75 1.35 -12.99
CA GLY A 277 -1.35 1.29 -12.59
C GLY A 277 -0.92 2.58 -11.88
N GLU A 278 0.30 3.01 -12.19
CA GLU A 278 0.98 4.10 -11.51
C GLU A 278 0.50 5.49 -11.98
N ILE A 279 0.68 6.51 -11.15
CA ILE A 279 0.55 7.91 -11.57
C ILE A 279 1.84 8.30 -12.31
N LEU A 280 1.73 8.71 -13.56
CA LEU A 280 2.88 9.04 -14.41
C LEU A 280 3.29 10.51 -14.24
N ALA A 281 2.30 11.38 -14.11
CA ALA A 281 2.48 12.79 -13.83
C ALA A 281 1.25 13.36 -13.13
N ALA A 282 1.46 14.37 -12.28
CA ALA A 282 0.37 15.08 -11.66
C ALA A 282 0.70 16.56 -11.49
N GLU A 283 -0.34 17.38 -11.53
CA GLU A 283 -0.35 18.80 -11.20
C GLU A 283 -1.41 19.03 -10.12
N PHE A 284 -1.08 19.89 -9.16
CA PHE A 284 -1.99 20.37 -8.14
C PHE A 284 -1.86 21.88 -8.04
N ILE A 285 -2.97 22.60 -8.09
CA ILE A 285 -3.02 24.04 -7.88
C ILE A 285 -3.69 24.25 -6.53
N ASN A 286 -2.92 24.68 -5.53
CA ASN A 286 -3.41 25.01 -4.21
C ASN A 286 -3.20 26.51 -3.97
N GLN A 287 -4.29 27.23 -3.73
CA GLN A 287 -4.28 28.67 -3.42
C GLN A 287 -3.50 29.51 -4.48
N GLY A 288 -3.60 29.12 -5.74
CA GLY A 288 -2.94 29.77 -6.88
C GLY A 288 -1.48 29.35 -7.12
N GLU A 289 -0.88 28.54 -6.25
CA GLU A 289 0.46 27.97 -6.45
C GLU A 289 0.37 26.62 -7.15
N THR A 290 1.22 26.42 -8.16
CA THR A 290 1.26 25.19 -8.98
C THR A 290 2.35 24.25 -8.49
N PHE A 291 1.94 23.05 -8.07
CA PHE A 291 2.80 21.94 -7.70
C PHE A 291 2.75 20.87 -8.77
N GLN A 292 3.91 20.39 -9.22
CA GLN A 292 4.00 19.39 -10.29
C GLN A 292 4.93 18.26 -9.91
N ALA A 293 4.53 17.04 -10.26
CA ALA A 293 5.26 15.82 -9.96
C ALA A 293 5.30 14.91 -11.19
N ILE A 294 6.50 14.45 -11.55
CA ILE A 294 6.76 13.53 -12.66
C ILE A 294 7.38 12.26 -12.10
N ARG A 295 6.80 11.10 -12.41
CA ARG A 295 7.35 9.80 -12.02
C ARG A 295 8.50 9.43 -12.96
N PHE A 296 9.64 9.03 -12.39
CA PHE A 296 10.78 8.51 -13.16
C PHE A 296 10.84 6.97 -13.12
N THR A 297 11.73 6.38 -13.92
CA THR A 297 11.87 4.92 -14.09
C THR A 297 12.34 4.20 -12.82
N ASP A 298 12.93 4.92 -11.86
CA ASP A 298 13.27 4.42 -10.54
C ASP A 298 12.08 4.29 -9.57
N GLY A 299 10.89 4.76 -10.00
CA GLY A 299 9.65 4.71 -9.24
C GLY A 299 9.45 5.87 -8.26
N ASP A 300 10.36 6.85 -8.25
CA ASP A 300 10.23 8.06 -7.46
C ASP A 300 9.59 9.21 -8.26
N TYR A 301 9.09 10.21 -7.53
CA TYR A 301 8.47 11.42 -8.11
C TYR A 301 9.39 12.61 -7.91
N TYR A 302 9.48 13.44 -8.95
CA TYR A 302 10.33 14.62 -8.99
C TYR A 302 9.56 15.82 -9.54
N THR A 303 9.85 17.01 -9.04
CA THR A 303 9.48 18.26 -9.72
C THR A 303 10.04 18.28 -11.15
N PRO A 304 9.52 19.12 -12.06
CA PRO A 304 10.08 19.27 -13.40
C PRO A 304 11.56 19.65 -13.43
N SER A 305 12.06 20.32 -12.38
CA SER A 305 13.48 20.66 -12.23
C SER A 305 14.39 19.51 -11.76
N GLY A 306 13.80 18.35 -11.45
CA GLY A 306 14.49 17.17 -10.95
C GLY A 306 14.70 17.12 -9.44
N LYS A 307 14.14 18.06 -8.66
CA LYS A 307 14.10 17.96 -7.19
C LYS A 307 13.11 16.87 -6.78
N SER A 308 13.44 16.05 -5.78
CA SER A 308 12.54 15.00 -5.32
C SER A 308 11.29 15.56 -4.65
N MET A 309 10.13 14.96 -4.94
CA MET A 309 8.85 15.25 -4.25
C MET A 309 8.81 14.61 -2.85
N ARG A 310 9.76 13.73 -2.52
CA ARG A 310 9.86 13.14 -1.17
C ARG A 310 10.76 14.02 -0.30
N LYS A 311 10.40 14.23 0.96
CA LYS A 311 11.39 14.56 1.99
C LYS A 311 12.18 13.31 2.32
N ALA A 312 13.46 13.46 2.68
CA ALA A 312 14.30 12.31 3.04
C ALA A 312 13.76 11.54 4.25
N PHE A 313 12.85 12.14 5.04
CA PHE A 313 12.29 11.57 6.26
C PHE A 313 10.78 11.83 6.43
N LEU A 314 10.02 10.82 6.89
CA LEU A 314 8.67 10.93 7.41
C LEU A 314 8.71 11.60 8.80
N ARG A 315 7.75 12.49 9.11
CA ARG A 315 7.64 13.10 10.45
C ARG A 315 6.99 12.17 11.47
N ALA A 316 6.00 11.39 11.03
CA ALA A 316 5.30 10.39 11.83
C ALA A 316 5.45 9.01 11.17
N PRO A 317 6.28 8.12 11.71
CA PRO A 317 6.55 6.81 11.12
C PRO A 317 5.51 5.72 11.50
N VAL A 318 4.30 6.11 11.90
CA VAL A 318 3.26 5.20 12.37
C VAL A 318 1.89 5.83 12.13
N ASN A 319 0.85 5.03 11.88
CA ASN A 319 -0.52 5.50 11.92
C ASN A 319 -0.96 5.57 13.39
N PHE A 320 -1.23 6.77 13.92
CA PHE A 320 -1.47 6.99 15.34
C PHE A 320 -2.80 7.69 15.60
N ARG A 321 -3.33 7.51 16.80
CA ARG A 321 -4.61 8.09 17.21
C ARG A 321 -4.45 9.52 17.72
N TYR A 322 -3.41 9.75 18.55
CA TYR A 322 -3.00 11.08 18.99
C TYR A 322 -1.56 11.04 19.53
N ILE A 323 -0.93 12.22 19.69
CA ILE A 323 0.39 12.36 20.31
C ILE A 323 0.21 12.39 21.82
N SER A 324 0.67 11.36 22.54
CA SER A 324 0.56 11.30 24.01
C SER A 324 1.63 12.13 24.71
N SER A 325 2.76 12.39 24.07
CA SER A 325 3.80 13.29 24.59
C SER A 325 4.66 13.88 23.49
N ASN A 326 4.90 15.18 23.57
CA ASN A 326 5.79 15.90 22.67
C ASN A 326 7.25 15.87 23.14
N PHE A 327 8.16 16.16 22.21
CA PHE A 327 9.55 16.46 22.53
C PHE A 327 9.62 17.69 23.45
N LYS A 328 10.29 17.55 24.59
CA LYS A 328 10.45 18.64 25.57
C LYS A 328 11.81 18.56 26.23
N LYS A 329 12.56 19.67 26.26
CA LYS A 329 13.85 19.74 26.97
C LYS A 329 13.70 19.52 28.48
N ARG A 330 12.52 19.79 29.05
CA ARG A 330 12.19 19.57 30.46
C ARG A 330 10.74 19.11 30.62
N ARG A 331 10.52 17.92 31.18
CA ARG A 331 9.21 17.32 31.46
C ARG A 331 9.29 16.53 32.77
N PHE A 332 8.20 16.47 33.53
CA PHE A 332 8.10 15.52 34.64
C PHE A 332 7.96 14.09 34.11
N HIS A 333 8.86 13.19 34.50
CA HIS A 333 8.86 11.80 34.05
C HIS A 333 7.94 10.97 34.97
N PRO A 334 6.82 10.40 34.47
CA PRO A 334 5.80 9.81 35.34
C PRO A 334 6.26 8.52 36.05
N ILE A 335 7.11 7.71 35.40
CA ILE A 335 7.64 6.47 36.00
C ILE A 335 8.77 6.77 37.00
N GLN A 336 9.77 7.57 36.61
CA GLN A 336 10.93 7.90 37.44
C GLN A 336 10.68 9.02 38.47
N LYS A 337 9.49 9.64 38.44
CA LYS A 337 9.06 10.74 39.32
C LYS A 337 10.06 11.90 39.45
N ARG A 338 10.72 12.27 38.34
CA ARG A 338 11.71 13.37 38.30
C ARG A 338 11.63 14.18 37.01
N TRP A 339 12.12 15.42 37.03
CA TRP A 339 12.23 16.25 35.82
C TRP A 339 13.35 15.75 34.90
N LYS A 340 13.01 15.44 33.64
CA LYS A 340 13.93 14.94 32.62
C LYS A 340 13.51 15.43 31.23
N ALA A 341 14.47 15.53 30.32
CA ALA A 341 14.17 15.73 28.91
C ALA A 341 13.40 14.52 28.34
N HIS A 342 12.43 14.81 27.49
CA HIS A 342 11.79 13.85 26.61
C HIS A 342 12.37 14.03 25.21
N ASN A 343 13.28 13.13 24.85
CA ASN A 343 14.16 13.22 23.69
C ASN A 343 13.53 12.73 22.37
N GLY A 344 12.23 12.48 22.40
CA GLY A 344 11.43 12.00 21.28
C GLY A 344 9.97 12.45 21.37
N VAL A 345 9.13 11.82 20.55
CA VAL A 345 7.69 12.01 20.53
C VAL A 345 7.02 10.66 20.76
N ASP A 346 6.01 10.63 21.62
CA ASP A 346 5.23 9.44 21.92
C ASP A 346 3.94 9.47 21.10
N TYR A 347 3.81 8.53 20.16
CA TYR A 347 2.63 8.36 19.31
C TYR A 347 1.77 7.21 19.85
N ARG A 348 0.56 7.53 20.33
CA ARG A 348 -0.37 6.53 20.86
C ARG A 348 -1.00 5.74 19.70
N ALA A 349 -0.84 4.42 19.72
CA ALA A 349 -1.43 3.52 18.74
C ALA A 349 -1.69 2.13 19.37
N SER A 350 -2.59 1.36 18.76
CA SER A 350 -2.89 0.01 19.24
C SER A 350 -1.67 -0.92 19.11
N THR A 351 -1.52 -1.88 20.02
CA THR A 351 -0.51 -2.93 19.89
C THR A 351 -0.66 -3.62 18.52
N GLY A 352 0.44 -3.87 17.84
CA GLY A 352 0.43 -4.48 16.51
C GLY A 352 0.35 -3.48 15.35
N THR A 353 0.14 -2.18 15.61
CA THR A 353 0.14 -1.17 14.54
C THR A 353 1.51 -1.16 13.84
N PRO A 354 1.58 -1.27 12.50
CA PRO A 354 2.86 -1.24 11.79
C PRO A 354 3.59 0.09 11.98
N VAL A 355 4.90 0.02 12.24
CA VAL A 355 5.81 1.16 12.29
C VAL A 355 6.80 1.03 11.14
N VAL A 356 6.98 2.12 10.40
CA VAL A 356 7.80 2.17 9.19
C VAL A 356 9.09 2.95 9.42
N ALA A 357 10.12 2.70 8.59
CA ALA A 357 11.33 3.50 8.60
C ALA A 357 11.01 4.93 8.13
N ALA A 358 11.36 5.92 8.93
CA ALA A 358 11.15 7.32 8.58
C ALA A 358 11.94 7.73 7.33
N GLY A 359 13.11 7.14 7.07
CA GLY A 359 13.92 7.45 5.91
C GLY A 359 14.73 6.24 5.44
N ASN A 360 15.32 6.33 4.25
CA ASN A 360 16.26 5.32 3.74
C ASN A 360 17.46 5.20 4.69
N GLY A 361 17.90 3.99 5.03
CA GLY A 361 19.00 3.83 5.96
C GLY A 361 19.48 2.39 6.18
N LYS A 362 20.39 2.22 7.12
CA LYS A 362 20.92 0.93 7.58
C LYS A 362 20.57 0.74 9.04
N VAL A 363 19.99 -0.41 9.37
CA VAL A 363 19.66 -0.78 10.75
C VAL A 363 20.95 -1.00 11.53
N THR A 364 21.22 -0.16 12.53
CA THR A 364 22.41 -0.31 13.39
C THR A 364 22.11 -1.14 14.62
N HIS A 365 20.89 -1.07 15.12
CA HIS A 365 20.42 -1.86 16.25
C HIS A 365 19.04 -2.43 15.95
N SER A 366 18.85 -3.70 16.27
CA SER A 366 17.56 -4.35 16.39
C SER A 366 17.71 -5.34 17.52
N THR A 367 17.36 -4.94 18.74
CA THR A 367 17.57 -5.75 19.95
C THR A 367 16.57 -5.38 21.05
N TYR A 368 16.74 -5.96 22.23
CA TYR A 368 15.93 -5.73 23.41
C TYR A 368 16.78 -5.18 24.56
N ASN A 369 16.25 -4.24 25.34
CA ASN A 369 16.75 -3.96 26.69
C ASN A 369 15.61 -3.53 27.63
N LYS A 370 15.87 -3.50 28.95
CA LYS A 370 14.84 -3.20 29.96
C LYS A 370 14.22 -1.80 29.87
N TYR A 371 14.90 -0.83 29.26
CA TYR A 371 14.43 0.56 29.19
C TYR A 371 13.66 0.82 27.90
N ASN A 372 14.25 0.48 26.75
CA ASN A 372 13.69 0.72 25.43
C ASN A 372 12.69 -0.37 25.01
N GLY A 373 12.67 -1.51 25.69
CA GLY A 373 11.93 -2.69 25.26
C GLY A 373 12.56 -3.28 24.02
N ASN A 374 11.74 -3.78 23.10
CA ASN A 374 12.19 -4.08 21.74
C ASN A 374 12.33 -2.78 20.95
N TYR A 375 13.50 -2.57 20.36
CA TYR A 375 13.78 -1.34 19.63
C TYR A 375 14.56 -1.59 18.35
N VAL A 376 14.45 -0.63 17.44
CA VAL A 376 15.22 -0.56 16.19
C VAL A 376 15.82 0.82 16.11
N PHE A 377 17.12 0.93 15.81
CA PHE A 377 17.79 2.19 15.48
C PHE A 377 18.29 2.11 14.03
N ILE A 378 18.11 3.21 13.29
CA ILE A 378 18.47 3.30 11.88
C ILE A 378 19.43 4.47 11.71
N GLN A 379 20.59 4.19 11.13
CA GLN A 379 21.52 5.20 10.64
C GLN A 379 21.15 5.58 9.22
N HIS A 380 21.05 6.87 8.97
CA HIS A 380 20.79 7.45 7.67
C HIS A 380 22.01 8.22 7.17
N GLY A 381 21.88 8.85 6.00
CA GLY A 381 22.87 9.82 5.51
C GLY A 381 22.96 11.05 6.41
N ASP A 382 23.96 11.89 6.16
CA ASP A 382 24.07 13.24 6.72
C ASP A 382 24.08 13.30 8.25
N GLY A 383 24.63 12.27 8.89
CA GLY A 383 24.74 12.18 10.34
C GLY A 383 23.40 12.01 11.07
N ILE A 384 22.33 11.62 10.37
CA ILE A 384 21.00 11.47 10.94
C ILE A 384 20.79 10.04 11.49
N VAL A 385 20.22 9.95 12.69
CA VAL A 385 19.83 8.70 13.32
C VAL A 385 18.38 8.79 13.77
N THR A 386 17.58 7.77 13.46
CA THR A 386 16.23 7.62 14.02
C THR A 386 16.16 6.41 14.92
N LYS A 387 15.37 6.54 16.00
CA LYS A 387 15.21 5.50 17.02
C LYS A 387 13.72 5.22 17.25
N TYR A 388 13.39 3.94 17.29
CA TYR A 388 12.01 3.43 17.44
C TYR A 388 11.98 2.43 18.58
N LEU A 389 11.23 2.73 19.63
CA LEU A 389 11.25 2.00 20.89
C LEU A 389 9.87 1.37 21.20
N HIS A 390 9.86 0.52 22.23
CA HIS A 390 8.68 -0.11 22.82
C HIS A 390 7.89 -1.05 21.90
N PHE A 391 8.52 -1.60 20.86
CA PHE A 391 7.86 -2.54 19.94
C PHE A 391 7.32 -3.79 20.66
N SER A 392 6.22 -4.33 20.15
CA SER A 392 5.80 -5.70 20.49
C SER A 392 6.70 -6.71 19.78
N LYS A 393 6.94 -6.47 18.48
CA LYS A 393 7.78 -7.30 17.62
C LYS A 393 8.61 -6.43 16.67
N ARG A 394 9.88 -6.81 16.48
CA ARG A 394 10.80 -6.22 15.48
C ARG A 394 10.64 -6.97 14.15
N ALA A 395 10.65 -6.24 13.03
CA ALA A 395 10.49 -6.81 11.69
C ALA A 395 11.81 -6.83 10.87
N VAL A 396 12.89 -6.25 11.42
CA VAL A 396 14.19 -6.10 10.73
C VAL A 396 15.35 -6.51 11.62
N LYS A 397 16.49 -6.83 11.01
CA LYS A 397 17.72 -7.28 11.69
C LYS A 397 18.85 -6.25 11.61
N LYS A 398 19.82 -6.29 12.53
CA LYS A 398 21.03 -5.45 12.47
C LYS A 398 21.76 -5.68 11.14
N GLY A 399 22.23 -4.60 10.52
CA GLY A 399 22.92 -4.60 9.24
C GLY A 399 22.01 -4.47 8.00
N GLN A 400 20.72 -4.75 8.14
CA GLN A 400 19.76 -4.68 7.05
C GLN A 400 19.61 -3.25 6.52
N ARG A 401 19.59 -3.09 5.18
CA ARG A 401 19.21 -1.82 4.55
C ARG A 401 17.69 -1.75 4.47
N VAL A 402 17.13 -0.57 4.75
CA VAL A 402 15.70 -0.33 4.73
C VAL A 402 15.38 0.90 3.90
N LYS A 403 14.25 0.86 3.19
CA LYS A 403 13.70 2.01 2.47
C LYS A 403 12.76 2.81 3.38
N GLN A 404 12.63 4.11 3.15
CA GLN A 404 11.57 4.93 3.74
C GLN A 404 10.21 4.25 3.51
N GLY A 405 9.35 4.21 4.53
CA GLY A 405 8.05 3.55 4.46
C GLY A 405 8.08 2.03 4.62
N GLN A 406 9.26 1.39 4.66
CA GLN A 406 9.34 -0.05 4.93
C GLN A 406 9.01 -0.36 6.39
N VAL A 407 8.18 -1.37 6.64
CA VAL A 407 7.84 -1.82 8.01
C VAL A 407 9.09 -2.35 8.73
N ILE A 408 9.35 -1.81 9.93
CA ILE A 408 10.51 -2.15 10.77
C ILE A 408 10.13 -2.78 12.11
N GLY A 409 8.87 -2.68 12.50
CA GLY A 409 8.34 -3.28 13.72
C GLY A 409 6.88 -2.93 13.92
N TYR A 410 6.37 -3.34 15.07
CA TYR A 410 4.97 -3.17 15.42
C TYR A 410 4.86 -2.55 16.81
N VAL A 411 3.96 -1.58 16.97
CA VAL A 411 3.70 -0.90 18.24
C VAL A 411 3.45 -1.92 19.36
N GLY A 412 3.97 -1.63 20.55
CA GLY A 412 3.75 -2.41 21.75
C GLY A 412 3.95 -1.54 22.99
N SER A 413 4.19 -2.19 24.13
CA SER A 413 4.45 -1.52 25.41
C SER A 413 5.60 -2.21 26.16
N THR A 414 6.62 -2.67 25.45
CA THR A 414 7.76 -3.37 26.07
C THR A 414 8.76 -2.39 26.69
N GLY A 415 9.53 -2.85 27.68
CA GLY A 415 10.48 -2.00 28.40
C GLY A 415 9.79 -1.01 29.33
N MET A 416 10.37 0.18 29.49
CA MET A 416 9.85 1.21 30.40
C MET A 416 8.73 2.01 29.73
N SER A 417 7.55 1.41 29.61
CA SER A 417 6.34 1.97 28.97
C SER A 417 5.11 1.76 29.84
N GLN A 418 4.20 2.75 29.90
CA GLN A 418 2.95 2.65 30.65
C GLN A 418 1.78 2.09 29.83
N ALA A 419 1.80 2.28 28.51
CA ALA A 419 0.73 1.86 27.61
C ALA A 419 1.25 1.71 26.17
N PRO A 420 0.54 1.01 25.28
CA PRO A 420 0.98 0.85 23.90
C PRO A 420 1.18 2.19 23.17
N HIS A 421 2.41 2.44 22.74
CA HIS A 421 2.80 3.63 21.98
C HIS A 421 4.13 3.40 21.24
N LEU A 422 4.42 4.25 20.25
CA LEU A 422 5.75 4.38 19.68
C LEU A 422 6.45 5.57 20.32
N HIS A 423 7.60 5.35 20.95
CA HIS A 423 8.54 6.42 21.28
C HIS A 423 9.53 6.59 20.14
N TYR A 424 9.50 7.76 19.49
CA TYR A 424 10.27 8.08 18.29
C TYR A 424 11.25 9.21 18.54
N GLU A 425 12.55 8.96 18.35
CA GLU A 425 13.61 9.98 18.47
C GLU A 425 14.26 10.26 17.12
N PHE A 426 14.62 11.53 16.89
CA PHE A 426 15.33 12.00 15.71
C PHE A 426 16.59 12.75 16.13
N LEU A 427 17.75 12.30 15.66
CA LEU A 427 19.04 12.89 15.98
C LEU A 427 19.69 13.41 14.70
N VAL A 428 20.29 14.60 14.80
CA VAL A 428 21.14 15.19 13.76
C VAL A 428 22.51 15.40 14.35
N ASN A 429 23.53 14.75 13.79
CA ASN A 429 24.92 14.79 14.27
C ASN A 429 25.03 14.51 15.78
N GLY A 430 24.31 13.47 16.24
CA GLY A 430 24.29 13.06 17.65
C GLY A 430 23.38 13.88 18.57
N VAL A 431 22.80 15.00 18.10
CA VAL A 431 21.94 15.87 18.92
C VAL A 431 20.47 15.57 18.66
N HIS A 432 19.71 15.30 19.73
CA HIS A 432 18.26 15.10 19.64
C HIS A 432 17.54 16.39 19.19
N ARG A 433 16.69 16.27 18.18
CA ARG A 433 15.85 17.34 17.64
C ARG A 433 14.40 16.92 17.70
N ASN A 434 13.50 17.90 17.83
CA ASN A 434 12.07 17.64 17.74
C ASN A 434 11.74 17.13 16.32
N PRO A 435 11.35 15.86 16.13
CA PRO A 435 11.09 15.31 14.80
C PRO A 435 9.96 16.03 14.06
N ARG A 436 9.06 16.69 14.81
CA ARG A 436 7.92 17.42 14.24
C ARG A 436 8.34 18.75 13.61
N THR A 437 9.37 19.40 14.13
CA THR A 437 9.72 20.79 13.75
C THR A 437 11.12 20.92 13.17
N VAL A 438 11.95 19.88 13.25
CA VAL A 438 13.28 19.89 12.64
C VAL A 438 13.16 20.08 11.13
N LYS A 439 14.02 20.92 10.56
CA LYS A 439 14.16 21.06 9.12
C LYS A 439 14.77 19.77 8.58
N LEU A 440 14.04 19.08 7.72
CA LEU A 440 14.47 17.83 7.13
C LEU A 440 15.25 18.13 5.83
N PRO A 441 16.31 17.36 5.53
CA PRO A 441 16.93 17.44 4.22
C PRO A 441 15.92 16.97 3.16
N ASP A 442 15.95 17.62 2.00
CA ASP A 442 15.21 17.14 0.83
C ASP A 442 15.78 15.78 0.41
N ALA A 443 14.94 14.89 -0.13
CA ALA A 443 15.48 13.67 -0.71
C ALA A 443 16.38 14.02 -1.91
N LYS A 444 17.30 13.11 -2.23
CA LYS A 444 18.26 13.35 -3.31
C LYS A 444 17.50 13.66 -4.61
N PRO A 445 17.90 14.70 -5.35
CA PRO A 445 17.32 14.97 -6.67
C PRO A 445 17.64 13.84 -7.64
N ILE A 446 17.04 13.89 -8.83
CA ILE A 446 17.37 13.02 -9.96
C ILE A 446 18.89 12.92 -10.09
N ASN A 447 19.41 11.69 -10.24
CA ASN A 447 20.84 11.50 -10.40
C ASN A 447 21.31 12.27 -11.65
N LYS A 448 22.43 12.99 -11.55
CA LYS A 448 23.00 13.78 -12.65
C LYS A 448 23.12 12.98 -13.96
N LYS A 449 23.41 11.67 -13.87
CA LYS A 449 23.49 10.77 -15.03
C LYS A 449 22.18 10.73 -15.84
N TYR A 450 21.03 10.80 -15.17
CA TYR A 450 19.70 10.69 -15.78
C TYR A 450 19.05 12.05 -16.02
N LYS A 451 19.73 13.17 -15.75
CA LYS A 451 19.11 14.50 -15.80
C LYS A 451 18.61 14.87 -17.20
N ALA A 452 19.36 14.53 -18.26
CA ALA A 452 18.94 14.82 -19.64
C ALA A 452 17.70 14.01 -20.05
N GLU A 453 17.71 12.71 -19.76
CA GLU A 453 16.58 11.79 -19.99
C GLU A 453 15.34 12.25 -19.21
N PHE A 454 15.51 12.59 -17.92
CA PHE A 454 14.43 13.08 -17.08
C PHE A 454 13.87 14.40 -17.62
N ASN A 455 14.69 15.34 -18.07
CA ASN A 455 14.21 16.61 -18.62
C ASN A 455 13.35 16.39 -19.87
N GLN A 456 13.72 15.46 -20.75
CA GLN A 456 12.91 15.12 -21.92
C GLN A 456 11.57 14.50 -21.50
N LEU A 457 11.60 13.55 -20.57
CA LEU A 457 10.39 12.93 -20.02
C LEU A 457 9.47 13.98 -19.34
N ALA A 458 10.04 14.83 -18.48
CA ALA A 458 9.31 15.88 -17.77
C ALA A 458 8.64 16.83 -18.76
N ASN A 459 9.35 17.28 -19.80
CA ASN A 459 8.77 18.13 -20.84
C ASN A 459 7.62 17.44 -21.59
N ALA A 460 7.74 16.15 -21.90
CA ALA A 460 6.67 15.39 -22.53
C ALA A 460 5.42 15.29 -21.62
N ARG A 461 5.63 14.96 -20.34
CA ARG A 461 4.55 14.85 -19.35
C ARG A 461 3.88 16.19 -19.03
N LEU A 462 4.65 17.28 -18.97
CA LEU A 462 4.10 18.63 -18.81
C LEU A 462 3.26 19.05 -20.02
N LYS A 463 3.72 18.76 -21.25
CA LYS A 463 2.92 18.99 -22.46
C LYS A 463 1.63 18.19 -22.44
N GLN A 464 1.69 16.95 -21.99
CA GLN A 464 0.51 16.10 -21.86
C GLN A 464 -0.49 16.67 -20.85
N LEU A 465 -0.05 17.02 -19.63
CA LEU A 465 -0.88 17.68 -18.61
C LEU A 465 -1.47 19.00 -19.13
N ALA A 466 -0.70 19.83 -19.83
CA ALA A 466 -1.22 21.07 -20.39
C ALA A 466 -2.25 20.82 -21.51
N GLY A 467 -1.98 19.83 -22.38
CA GLY A 467 -2.83 19.45 -23.51
C GLY A 467 -4.17 18.89 -23.07
N SER A 468 -4.17 17.92 -22.15
CA SER A 468 -5.43 17.31 -21.66
C SER A 468 -6.27 18.31 -20.85
N ARG A 469 -5.64 19.24 -20.13
CA ARG A 469 -6.36 20.31 -19.41
C ARG A 469 -7.12 21.21 -20.38
N LYS A 470 -6.46 21.65 -21.46
CA LYS A 470 -7.08 22.48 -22.51
C LYS A 470 -8.22 21.74 -23.21
N ALA A 471 -8.01 20.48 -23.58
CA ALA A 471 -9.03 19.68 -24.25
C ALA A 471 -10.29 19.51 -23.38
N LEU A 472 -10.11 19.25 -22.09
CA LEU A 472 -11.23 19.09 -21.16
C LEU A 472 -11.95 20.41 -20.85
N LEU A 473 -11.23 21.53 -20.74
CA LEU A 473 -11.85 22.86 -20.62
C LEU A 473 -12.71 23.21 -21.85
N ALA A 474 -12.30 22.78 -23.05
CA ALA A 474 -13.07 22.97 -24.28
C ALA A 474 -14.31 22.05 -24.36
N MET A 475 -14.32 20.94 -23.63
CA MET A 475 -15.45 19.99 -23.58
C MET A 475 -16.50 20.34 -22.51
N GLN A 476 -16.19 21.25 -21.58
CA GLN A 476 -17.18 21.74 -20.62
C GLN A 476 -18.21 22.61 -21.37
N PRO A 477 -19.52 22.37 -21.21
CA PRO A 477 -20.53 23.21 -21.83
C PRO A 477 -20.34 24.64 -21.32
N LYS A 478 -20.18 25.61 -22.24
CA LYS A 478 -20.17 27.03 -21.89
C LYS A 478 -21.41 27.28 -21.05
N ALA A 479 -21.22 27.75 -19.82
CA ALA A 479 -22.31 28.33 -19.05
C ALA A 479 -22.95 29.37 -19.96
N THR A 480 -24.21 29.15 -20.32
CA THR A 480 -25.00 30.14 -21.03
C THR A 480 -25.05 31.36 -20.14
N ASP A 481 -24.31 32.40 -20.50
CA ASP A 481 -24.52 33.74 -20.00
C ASP A 481 -25.99 34.05 -20.20
N GLY A 482 -26.73 34.07 -19.09
CA GLY A 482 -28.08 34.59 -19.05
C GLY A 482 -28.02 36.04 -19.46
N GLN A 483 -28.34 36.31 -20.72
CA GLN A 483 -28.70 37.64 -21.18
C GLN A 483 -29.85 38.13 -20.30
N GLY A 484 -29.53 39.01 -19.37
CA GLY A 484 -30.51 39.89 -18.74
C GLY A 484 -31.15 40.74 -19.84
N ARG A 485 -32.46 40.55 -19.99
CA ARG A 485 -33.36 41.52 -20.63
C ARG A 485 -33.61 42.69 -19.70
#